data_AF-A0A7C2VV73-F1
#
_entry.id   AF-A0A7C2VV73-F1
#
_cell.length_a   1.000
_cell.length_b   1.000
_cell.length_c   1.000
_cell.angle_alpha   90.00
_cell.angle_beta   90.00
_cell.angle_gamma   90.00
#
_symmetry.space_group_name_H-M   'P 1'
#
loop_
_entity.id
_entity.type
_entity.pdbx_description
1 polymer ?
#
loop_
_entity_poly.entity_id
_entity_poly.type
_entity_poly.pdbx_seq_one_letter_code
_entity_poly.pdbx_strand_id
1 'polypeptide(L)'
;MAKRDYPEKELSALLSDFRATLKSYHEALSRLSEALAVMESNNDREAKVKEGKIALDVLYDLCEYLFKFEIAAENAAGFTKNDDEEKKAWGFIRAIRSHRESIESLQKTIKNYLKVLENPDLIQLAKEELKIEFEKFKSSIAKIEESESTFLTLIQEKYEKARLGRPL
;
A
#
# COMPACT_ATOMS: atom_id res chain seq x y z
N MET A 1 22.21 16.90 13.02
CA MET A 1 21.07 17.45 12.25
C MET A 1 20.16 18.20 13.20
N ALA A 2 19.80 19.45 12.91
CA ALA A 2 18.91 20.23 13.76
C ALA A 2 17.48 19.70 13.60
N LYS A 3 16.83 19.34 14.71
CA LYS A 3 15.41 18.92 14.74
C LYS A 3 14.56 20.11 14.25
N ARG A 4 13.88 19.97 13.12
CA ARG A 4 12.88 20.93 12.64
C ARG A 4 11.60 20.71 13.46
N ASP A 5 11.14 21.69 14.22
CA ASP A 5 9.76 21.65 14.71
C ASP A 5 8.83 21.93 13.52
N TYR A 6 7.96 20.99 13.16
CA TYR A 6 6.91 21.25 12.19
C TYR A 6 5.85 22.14 12.85
N PRO A 7 5.54 23.34 12.32
CA PRO A 7 4.42 24.13 12.80
C PRO A 7 3.12 23.34 12.62
N GLU A 8 2.16 23.53 13.53
CA GLU A 8 0.85 22.86 13.54
C GLU A 8 0.21 22.73 12.14
N LYS A 9 0.33 23.77 11.31
CA LYS A 9 -0.17 23.80 9.94
C LYS A 9 0.42 22.72 9.04
N GLU A 10 1.72 22.44 9.14
CA GLU A 10 2.37 21.41 8.34
C GLU A 10 1.98 20.00 8.79
N LEU A 11 1.82 19.78 10.11
CA LEU A 11 1.30 18.51 10.64
C LEU A 11 -0.17 18.28 10.27
N SER A 12 -0.98 19.35 10.27
CA SER A 12 -2.37 19.31 9.84
C SER A 12 -2.49 18.92 8.36
N ALA A 13 -1.69 19.55 7.49
CA ALA A 13 -1.61 19.20 6.07
C ALA A 13 -1.18 17.75 5.87
N LEU A 14 -0.11 17.32 6.55
CA LEU A 14 0.38 15.93 6.50
C LEU A 14 -0.70 14.92 6.90
N LEU A 15 -1.45 15.17 7.99
CA LEU A 15 -2.55 14.30 8.43
C LEU A 15 -3.69 14.25 7.41
N SER A 16 -4.04 15.40 6.83
CA SER A 16 -5.09 15.48 5.81
C SER A 16 -4.70 14.67 4.57
N ASP A 17 -3.49 14.89 4.06
CA ASP A 17 -2.96 14.20 2.87
C ASP A 17 -2.80 12.70 3.10
N PHE A 18 -2.34 12.32 4.30
CA PHE A 18 -2.22 10.91 4.70
C PHE A 18 -3.58 10.22 4.70
N ARG A 19 -4.60 10.82 5.33
CA ARG A 19 -5.97 10.27 5.38
C ARG A 19 -6.62 10.19 4.00
N ALA A 20 -6.40 11.20 3.16
CA ALA A 20 -6.88 11.18 1.78
C ALA A 20 -6.23 10.04 0.98
N THR A 21 -4.91 9.90 1.09
CA THR A 21 -4.15 8.81 0.44
C THR A 21 -4.62 7.45 0.92
N LEU A 22 -4.88 7.31 2.23
CA LEU A 22 -5.41 6.08 2.82
C LEU A 22 -6.77 5.68 2.28
N LYS A 23 -7.69 6.64 2.17
CA LYS A 23 -8.99 6.39 1.57
C LYS A 23 -8.85 5.88 0.14
N SER A 24 -8.05 6.56 -0.69
CA SER A 24 -7.83 6.16 -2.09
C SER A 24 -7.11 4.80 -2.21
N TYR A 25 -6.20 4.50 -1.29
CA TYR A 25 -5.52 3.21 -1.22
C TYR A 25 -6.50 2.06 -0.94
N HIS A 26 -7.39 2.19 0.04
CA HIS A 26 -8.41 1.17 0.32
C HIS A 26 -9.44 1.02 -0.81
N GLU A 27 -9.84 2.12 -1.45
CA GLU A 27 -10.71 2.07 -2.64
C GLU A 27 -10.03 1.30 -3.79
N ALA A 28 -8.74 1.52 -4.01
CA ALA A 28 -7.96 0.76 -4.98
C ALA A 28 -7.84 -0.72 -4.61
N LEU A 29 -7.61 -1.06 -3.33
CA LEU A 29 -7.60 -2.46 -2.88
C LEU A 29 -8.93 -3.17 -3.13
N SER A 30 -10.08 -2.50 -2.92
CA SER A 30 -11.39 -3.08 -3.23
C SER A 30 -11.52 -3.38 -4.73
N ARG A 31 -11.16 -2.42 -5.58
CA ARG A 31 -11.20 -2.58 -7.05
C ARG A 31 -10.28 -3.70 -7.54
N LEU A 32 -9.10 -3.85 -6.94
CA LEU A 32 -8.19 -4.95 -7.27
C LEU A 32 -8.81 -6.31 -6.89
N SER A 33 -9.39 -6.40 -5.70
CA SER A 33 -10.06 -7.63 -5.23
C SER A 33 -11.20 -8.04 -6.16
N GLU A 34 -12.02 -7.08 -6.59
CA GLU A 34 -13.11 -7.29 -7.55
C GLU A 34 -12.58 -7.81 -8.90
N ALA A 35 -11.56 -7.16 -9.46
CA ALA A 35 -10.95 -7.57 -10.73
C ALA A 35 -10.37 -9.00 -10.66
N LEU A 36 -9.64 -9.32 -9.58
CA LEU A 36 -9.06 -10.65 -9.37
C LEU A 36 -10.14 -11.72 -9.18
N ALA A 37 -11.22 -11.42 -8.46
CA ALA A 37 -12.34 -12.36 -8.30
C ALA A 37 -13.01 -12.70 -9.65
N VAL A 38 -13.16 -11.73 -10.54
CA VAL A 38 -13.68 -11.98 -11.90
C VAL A 38 -12.69 -12.80 -12.74
N MET A 39 -11.39 -12.53 -12.62
CA MET A 39 -10.36 -13.30 -13.33
C MET A 39 -10.33 -14.78 -12.95
N GLU A 40 -10.62 -15.10 -11.68
CA GLU A 40 -10.67 -16.48 -11.17
C GLU A 40 -11.98 -17.20 -11.53
N SER A 41 -13.13 -16.53 -11.38
CA SER A 41 -14.46 -17.16 -11.42
C SER A 41 -15.13 -17.17 -12.79
N ASN A 42 -14.76 -16.25 -13.69
CA ASN A 42 -15.39 -16.16 -15.00
C ASN A 42 -14.82 -17.23 -15.95
N ASN A 43 -15.61 -17.72 -16.90
CA ASN A 43 -15.14 -18.59 -17.99
C ASN A 43 -14.96 -17.81 -19.30
N ASP A 44 -15.49 -16.58 -19.37
CA ASP A 44 -15.26 -15.68 -20.49
C ASP A 44 -13.83 -15.14 -20.49
N ARG A 45 -13.16 -15.34 -21.62
CA ARG A 45 -11.80 -14.88 -21.85
C ARG A 45 -11.73 -13.36 -21.96
N GLU A 46 -12.66 -12.74 -22.67
CA GLU A 46 -12.60 -11.29 -22.90
C GLU A 46 -12.72 -10.54 -21.57
N ALA A 47 -13.62 -10.99 -20.70
CA ALA A 47 -13.70 -10.54 -19.32
C ALA A 47 -12.37 -10.72 -18.57
N LYS A 48 -11.72 -11.89 -18.62
CA LYS A 48 -10.42 -12.11 -17.94
C LYS A 48 -9.32 -11.17 -18.40
N VAL A 49 -9.23 -10.95 -19.71
CA VAL A 49 -8.22 -10.04 -20.28
C VAL A 49 -8.51 -8.61 -19.86
N LYS A 50 -9.77 -8.20 -19.90
CA LYS A 50 -10.20 -6.86 -19.45
C LYS A 50 -9.88 -6.64 -17.98
N GLU A 51 -10.32 -7.53 -17.10
CA GLU A 51 -10.11 -7.40 -15.66
C GLU A 51 -8.65 -7.56 -15.27
N GLY A 52 -7.87 -8.38 -15.98
CA GLY A 52 -6.43 -8.44 -15.77
C GLY A 52 -5.70 -7.14 -16.12
N LYS A 53 -6.16 -6.39 -17.13
CA LYS A 53 -5.63 -5.06 -17.40
C LYS A 53 -6.01 -4.08 -16.30
N ILE A 54 -7.27 -4.10 -15.85
CA ILE A 54 -7.74 -3.28 -14.73
C ILE A 54 -6.92 -3.57 -13.47
N ALA A 55 -6.70 -4.84 -13.14
CA ALA A 55 -5.90 -5.24 -11.99
C ALA A 55 -4.46 -4.70 -12.07
N LEU A 56 -3.84 -4.73 -13.26
CA LEU A 56 -2.51 -4.15 -13.46
C LEU A 56 -2.50 -2.63 -13.27
N ASP A 57 -3.48 -1.91 -13.82
CA ASP A 57 -3.61 -0.46 -13.65
C ASP A 57 -3.80 -0.10 -12.17
N VAL A 58 -4.67 -0.83 -11.47
CA VAL A 58 -4.89 -0.62 -10.03
C VAL A 58 -3.63 -0.93 -9.20
N LEU A 59 -2.82 -1.93 -9.59
CA LEU A 59 -1.54 -2.20 -8.93
C LEU A 59 -0.53 -1.06 -9.14
N TYR A 60 -0.59 -0.33 -10.25
CA TYR A 60 0.18 0.90 -10.42
C TYR A 60 -0.31 2.01 -9.48
N ASP A 61 -1.63 2.23 -9.40
CA ASP A 61 -2.22 3.20 -8.47
C ASP A 61 -1.80 2.91 -7.01
N LEU A 62 -1.86 1.65 -6.60
CA LEU A 62 -1.43 1.21 -5.25
C LEU A 62 0.04 1.54 -4.98
N CYS A 63 0.92 1.33 -5.95
CA CYS A 63 2.33 1.75 -5.83
C CYS A 63 2.47 3.27 -5.65
N GLU A 64 1.70 4.08 -6.38
CA GLU A 64 1.73 5.54 -6.22
C GLU A 64 1.28 5.98 -4.82
N TYR A 65 0.21 5.37 -4.28
CA TYR A 65 -0.22 5.65 -2.91
C TYR A 65 0.82 5.24 -1.88
N LEU A 66 1.49 4.11 -2.08
CA LEU A 66 2.60 3.66 -1.23
C LEU A 66 3.79 4.62 -1.26
N PHE A 67 4.12 5.21 -2.41
CA PHE A 67 5.13 6.27 -2.48
C PHE A 67 4.72 7.51 -1.70
N LYS A 68 3.45 7.92 -1.77
CA LYS A 68 2.94 9.05 -0.97
C LYS A 68 3.05 8.76 0.54
N PHE A 69 2.76 7.53 0.96
CA PHE A 69 2.97 7.11 2.35
C PHE A 69 4.45 7.10 2.74
N GLU A 70 5.35 6.65 1.87
CA GLU A 70 6.81 6.65 2.13
C GLU A 70 7.30 8.08 2.36
N ILE A 71 6.90 9.03 1.50
CA ILE A 71 7.23 10.46 1.67
C ILE A 71 6.68 11.00 3.00
N ALA A 72 5.43 10.68 3.34
CA ALA A 72 4.84 11.11 4.61
C ALA A 72 5.60 10.54 5.82
N ALA A 73 6.03 9.27 5.74
CA ALA A 73 6.78 8.59 6.77
C ALA A 73 8.21 9.11 6.91
N GLU A 74 8.91 9.36 5.82
CA GLU A 74 10.25 9.97 5.81
C GLU A 74 10.21 11.39 6.38
N ASN A 75 9.21 12.18 5.98
CA ASN A 75 8.99 13.49 6.58
C ASN A 75 8.80 13.35 8.09
N ALA A 76 7.86 12.52 8.55
CA ALA A 76 7.59 12.32 9.97
C ALA A 76 8.80 11.78 10.78
N ALA A 77 9.63 10.92 10.17
CA ALA A 77 10.86 10.38 10.77
C ALA A 77 11.88 11.50 11.08
N GLY A 78 11.93 12.55 10.26
CA GLY A 78 12.79 13.72 10.51
C GLY A 78 12.49 14.49 11.82
N PHE A 79 11.39 14.16 12.50
CA PHE A 79 10.92 14.84 13.72
C PHE A 79 10.87 13.93 14.94
N THR A 80 11.38 12.70 14.84
CA THR A 80 11.35 11.76 15.94
C THR A 80 12.29 12.23 17.05
N LYS A 81 11.79 12.24 18.28
CA LYS A 81 12.56 12.76 19.42
C LYS A 81 13.33 11.69 20.15
N ASN A 82 12.90 10.44 19.99
CA ASN A 82 13.47 9.24 20.59
C ASN A 82 13.46 8.08 19.57
N ASP A 83 14.23 7.05 19.90
CA ASP A 83 14.41 5.86 19.08
C ASP A 83 13.11 5.09 18.83
N ASP A 84 12.11 5.20 19.71
CA ASP A 84 10.86 4.45 19.58
C ASP A 84 9.92 5.07 18.54
N GLU A 85 9.82 6.40 18.48
CA GLU A 85 9.12 7.10 17.40
C GLU A 85 9.81 6.86 16.06
N GLU A 86 11.14 6.86 16.04
CA GLU A 86 11.94 6.56 14.87
C GLU A 86 11.69 5.12 14.37
N LYS A 87 11.68 4.14 15.29
CA LYS A 87 11.33 2.75 14.96
C LYS A 87 9.93 2.62 14.37
N LYS A 88 8.94 3.39 14.85
CA LYS A 88 7.57 3.36 14.29
C LYS A 88 7.55 3.86 12.85
N ALA A 89 8.18 5.01 12.57
CA ALA A 89 8.24 5.56 11.21
C ALA A 89 9.01 4.64 10.25
N TRP A 90 10.18 4.14 10.65
CA TRP A 90 10.95 3.17 9.86
C TRP A 90 10.29 1.80 9.75
N GLY A 91 9.47 1.41 10.73
CA GLY A 91 8.65 0.20 10.68
C GLY A 91 7.65 0.30 9.54
N PHE A 92 6.95 1.43 9.45
CA PHE A 92 6.00 1.69 8.38
C PHE A 92 6.68 1.80 7.01
N ILE A 93 7.82 2.47 6.88
CA ILE A 93 8.62 2.49 5.64
C ILE A 93 9.01 1.07 5.20
N ARG A 94 9.45 0.22 6.13
CA ARG A 94 9.79 -1.18 5.82
C ARG A 94 8.56 -1.98 5.37
N ALA A 95 7.41 -1.78 5.99
CA ALA A 95 6.15 -2.40 5.57
C ALA A 95 5.78 -1.96 4.14
N ILE A 96 5.88 -0.67 3.83
CA ILE A 96 5.65 -0.10 2.49
C ILE A 96 6.54 -0.77 1.44
N ARG A 97 7.85 -0.86 1.70
CA ARG A 97 8.81 -1.47 0.77
C ARG A 97 8.50 -2.94 0.53
N SER A 98 8.22 -3.70 1.58
CA SER A 98 7.82 -5.10 1.47
C SER A 98 6.51 -5.26 0.70
N HIS A 99 5.55 -4.36 0.88
CA HIS A 99 4.30 -4.41 0.13
C HIS A 99 4.49 -4.05 -1.35
N ARG A 100 5.37 -3.09 -1.69
CA ARG A 100 5.73 -2.79 -3.08
C ARG A 100 6.38 -3.99 -3.79
N GLU A 101 7.24 -4.73 -3.10
CA GLU A 101 7.81 -5.98 -3.64
C GLU A 101 6.70 -7.02 -3.93
N SER A 102 5.70 -7.13 -3.04
CA SER A 102 4.55 -8.02 -3.27
C SER A 102 3.69 -7.57 -4.45
N ILE A 103 3.52 -6.25 -4.67
CA ILE A 103 2.83 -5.70 -5.82
C ILE A 103 3.57 -6.05 -7.11
N GLU A 104 4.88 -5.84 -7.16
CA GLU A 104 5.70 -6.16 -8.34
C GLU A 104 5.63 -7.65 -8.68
N SER A 105 5.64 -8.51 -7.66
CA SER A 105 5.50 -9.95 -7.82
C SER A 105 4.11 -10.31 -8.37
N LEU A 106 3.03 -9.78 -7.79
CA LEU A 106 1.68 -10.00 -8.27
C LEU A 106 1.46 -9.47 -9.70
N GLN A 107 2.03 -8.32 -10.05
CA GLN A 107 2.00 -7.77 -11.41
C GLN A 107 2.65 -8.73 -12.41
N LYS A 108 3.80 -9.33 -12.06
CA LYS A 108 4.48 -10.33 -12.92
C LYS A 108 3.60 -11.56 -13.10
N THR A 109 2.98 -12.05 -12.02
CA THR A 109 2.11 -13.23 -12.05
C THR A 109 0.84 -12.99 -12.86
N ILE A 110 0.18 -11.83 -12.72
CA ILE A 110 -0.97 -11.45 -13.56
C ILE A 110 -0.55 -11.38 -15.03
N LYS A 111 0.58 -10.72 -15.34
CA LYS A 111 1.11 -10.67 -16.72
C LYS A 111 1.39 -12.07 -17.28
N ASN A 112 1.92 -12.98 -16.46
CA ASN A 112 2.17 -14.36 -16.87
C ASN A 112 0.87 -15.10 -17.15
N TYR A 113 -0.09 -15.03 -16.21
CA TYR A 113 -1.43 -15.61 -16.36
C TYR A 113 -2.10 -15.15 -17.67
N LEU A 114 -2.10 -13.84 -17.94
CA LEU A 114 -2.69 -13.29 -19.16
C LEU A 114 -2.00 -13.78 -20.44
N LYS A 115 -0.69 -14.01 -20.42
CA LYS A 115 0.06 -14.52 -21.59
C LYS A 115 -0.27 -15.98 -21.89
N VAL A 116 -0.53 -16.79 -20.87
CA VAL A 116 -0.76 -18.24 -21.04
C VAL A 116 -2.24 -18.62 -21.01
N LEU A 117 -3.16 -17.66 -21.03
CA LEU A 117 -4.62 -17.88 -21.03
C LEU A 117 -5.09 -18.87 -22.10
N GLU A 118 -4.42 -18.92 -23.25
CA GLU A 118 -4.76 -19.81 -24.37
C GLU A 118 -4.02 -21.15 -24.34
N ASN A 119 -3.09 -21.35 -23.42
CA ASN A 119 -2.27 -22.56 -23.35
C ASN A 119 -2.85 -23.51 -22.27
N PRO A 120 -3.53 -24.61 -22.65
CA PRO A 120 -4.19 -25.51 -21.70
C PRO A 120 -3.21 -26.19 -20.74
N ASP A 121 -1.96 -26.40 -21.17
CA ASP A 121 -0.94 -27.09 -20.39
C ASP A 121 -0.33 -26.16 -19.31
N LEU A 122 -0.31 -24.85 -19.58
CA LEU A 122 0.29 -23.85 -18.68
C LEU A 122 -0.74 -23.08 -17.84
N ILE A 123 -2.00 -23.01 -18.28
CA ILE A 123 -3.01 -22.18 -17.63
C ILE A 123 -3.32 -22.64 -16.19
N GLN A 124 -3.30 -23.95 -15.95
CA GLN A 124 -3.56 -24.48 -14.61
C GLN A 124 -2.45 -24.10 -13.63
N LEU A 125 -1.18 -24.20 -14.06
CA LEU A 125 -0.02 -23.76 -13.27
C LEU A 125 -0.09 -22.25 -12.99
N ALA A 126 -0.39 -21.43 -14.00
CA ALA A 126 -0.48 -19.98 -13.83
C ALA A 126 -1.64 -19.55 -12.90
N LYS A 127 -2.75 -20.29 -12.86
CA LYS A 127 -3.84 -20.07 -11.88
C LYS A 127 -3.37 -20.33 -10.45
N GLU A 128 -2.65 -21.43 -10.24
CA GLU A 128 -2.13 -21.79 -8.93
C GLU A 128 -1.10 -20.77 -8.45
N GLU A 129 -0.18 -20.34 -9.32
CA GLU A 129 0.77 -19.26 -9.05
C GLU A 129 0.04 -17.96 -8.69
N LEU A 130 -0.99 -17.57 -9.45
CA LEU A 130 -1.78 -16.36 -9.18
C LEU A 130 -2.43 -16.42 -7.80
N LYS A 131 -3.02 -17.55 -7.44
CA LYS A 131 -3.64 -17.73 -6.13
C LYS A 131 -2.63 -17.62 -4.99
N ILE A 132 -1.48 -18.28 -5.12
CA ILE A 132 -0.41 -18.21 -4.12
C ILE A 132 0.07 -16.76 -3.96
N GLU A 133 0.30 -16.08 -5.06
CA GLU A 133 0.83 -14.71 -5.03
C GLU A 133 -0.21 -13.71 -4.49
N PHE A 134 -1.49 -13.92 -4.78
CA PHE A 134 -2.56 -13.11 -4.22
C PHE A 134 -2.68 -13.26 -2.70
N GLU A 135 -2.51 -14.47 -2.15
CA GLU A 135 -2.52 -14.67 -0.70
C GLU A 135 -1.31 -14.01 -0.01
N LYS A 136 -0.12 -14.03 -0.64
CA LYS A 136 1.04 -13.26 -0.15
C LYS A 136 0.75 -11.76 -0.16
N PHE A 137 0.15 -11.26 -1.25
CA PHE A 137 -0.27 -9.87 -1.36
C PHE A 137 -1.26 -9.50 -0.23
N LYS A 138 -2.30 -10.31 0.03
CA LYS A 138 -3.22 -10.08 1.17
C LYS A 138 -2.51 -10.05 2.52
N SER A 139 -1.59 -10.98 2.76
CA SER A 139 -0.78 -10.99 3.99
C SER A 139 0.05 -9.71 4.15
N SER A 140 0.55 -9.16 3.05
CA SER A 140 1.28 -7.89 3.09
C SER A 140 0.37 -6.66 3.29
N ILE A 141 -0.89 -6.67 2.84
CA ILE A 141 -1.88 -5.63 3.18
C ILE A 141 -2.06 -5.55 4.70
N ALA A 142 -2.26 -6.69 5.37
CA ALA A 142 -2.47 -6.72 6.82
C ALA A 142 -1.30 -6.08 7.59
N LYS A 143 -0.05 -6.28 7.11
CA LYS A 143 1.14 -5.64 7.68
C LYS A 143 1.16 -4.12 7.47
N ILE A 144 0.67 -3.66 6.33
CA ILE A 144 0.49 -2.22 6.05
C ILE A 144 -0.53 -1.65 7.02
N GLU A 145 -1.71 -2.25 7.13
CA GLU A 145 -2.81 -1.76 8.00
C GLU A 145 -2.37 -1.68 9.48
N GLU A 146 -1.63 -2.68 9.98
CA GLU A 146 -1.06 -2.66 11.33
C GLU A 146 -0.05 -1.51 11.52
N SER A 147 0.88 -1.37 10.57
CA SER A 147 1.94 -0.37 10.64
C SER A 147 1.42 1.05 10.42
N GLU A 148 0.42 1.20 9.56
CA GLU A 148 -0.27 2.44 9.24
C GLU A 148 -1.02 2.98 10.46
N SER A 149 -1.79 2.15 11.18
CA SER A 149 -2.47 2.55 12.41
C SER A 149 -1.47 3.07 13.47
N THR A 150 -0.35 2.38 13.62
CA THR A 150 0.74 2.78 14.51
C THR A 150 1.34 4.14 14.11
N PHE A 151 1.55 4.34 12.81
CA PHE A 151 2.12 5.57 12.26
C PHE A 151 1.14 6.75 12.31
N LEU A 152 -0.13 6.52 12.01
CA LEU A 152 -1.19 7.52 12.09
C LEU A 152 -1.35 8.04 13.52
N THR A 153 -1.28 7.14 14.51
CA THR A 153 -1.29 7.51 15.94
C THR A 153 -0.11 8.42 16.28
N LEU A 154 1.09 8.09 15.79
CA LEU A 154 2.29 8.91 15.99
C LEU A 154 2.12 10.34 15.45
N ILE A 155 1.63 10.50 14.22
CA ILE A 155 1.45 11.85 13.65
C ILE A 155 0.33 12.61 14.39
N GLN A 156 -0.77 11.93 14.75
CA GLN A 156 -1.89 12.56 15.48
C GLN A 156 -1.45 13.09 16.86
N GLU A 157 -0.69 12.31 17.61
CA GLU A 157 -0.15 12.75 18.91
C GLU A 157 0.74 13.98 18.77
N LYS A 158 1.57 14.03 17.72
CA LYS A 158 2.42 15.20 17.44
C LYS A 158 1.61 16.43 17.09
N TYR A 159 0.61 16.27 16.23
CA TYR A 159 -0.30 17.35 15.89
C TYR A 159 -1.01 17.90 17.13
N GLU A 160 -1.54 17.05 18.00
CA GLU A 160 -2.24 17.50 19.21
C GLU A 160 -1.30 18.21 20.19
N LYS A 161 -0.05 17.74 20.35
CA LYS A 161 0.94 18.47 21.15
C LYS A 161 1.22 19.86 20.58
N ALA A 162 1.46 19.95 19.27
CA ALA A 162 1.71 21.23 18.59
C ALA A 162 0.52 22.19 18.72
N ARG A 163 -0.70 21.70 18.48
CA ARG A 163 -1.96 22.47 18.60
C ARG A 163 -2.20 23.01 20.01
N LEU A 164 -1.81 22.26 21.03
CA LEU A 164 -1.94 22.67 22.43
C LEU A 164 -0.76 23.51 22.95
N GLY A 165 0.22 23.83 22.08
CA GLY A 165 1.45 24.53 22.48
C GLY A 165 2.30 23.73 23.47
N ARG A 166 2.13 22.41 23.52
CA ARG A 166 2.92 21.52 24.37
C ARG A 166 4.25 21.20 23.66
N PRO A 167 5.34 20.99 24.42
CA PRO A 167 6.59 20.53 23.82
C PRO A 167 6.35 19.22 23.07
N LEU A 168 6.75 19.19 21.79
CA LEU A 168 6.70 18.00 20.94
C LEU A 168 7.48 16.84 21.58
#